data_AF-A0A0D8XZ04-F1
#
_entry.id   AF-A0A0D8XZ04-F1
#
_cell.length_a   1.000
_cell.length_b   1.000
_cell.length_c   1.000
_cell.angle_alpha   90.00
_cell.angle_beta   90.00
_cell.angle_gamma   90.00
#
_symmetry.space_group_name_H-M   'P 1'
#
loop_
_entity.id
_entity.type
_entity.pdbx_description
1 polymer ?
#
loop_
_entity_poly.entity_id
_entity_poly.type
_entity_poly.pdbx_seq_one_letter_code
_entity_poly.pdbx_strand_id
1 'polypeptide(L)'
;MDNVTFSSSWPCEATNEVQPLAIRISRPFFDISPSVLGSSWWADVAWFAFAPISIYHLNWLPIMQKGEQESAEDFSLRVESSIAQKLGVKVTNLTHFDALEAAKRFLHSRSVSVPVKMKVTLDVQMLDDVAMRIKQSYPTVSLFDIRMDLENTRNQQATVERIQRGKLVPSSNFTGKVPSDRSQWKRVFVERKWALIERNRQRYLCRLNNHVAAGDQ
;
A
#
# COMPACT_ATOMS: atom_id res chain seq x y z
N MET A 1 -14.01 -10.42 -20.59
CA MET A 1 -15.43 -10.19 -20.20
C MET A 1 -15.37 -8.98 -19.32
N ASP A 2 -15.59 -7.83 -19.93
CA ASP A 2 -15.16 -6.56 -19.38
C ASP A 2 -16.36 -5.99 -18.62
N ASN A 3 -16.32 -6.07 -17.29
CA ASN A 3 -17.39 -5.57 -16.44
C ASN A 3 -17.23 -4.06 -16.30
N VAL A 4 -18.24 -3.29 -16.73
CA VAL A 4 -18.29 -1.84 -16.61
C VAL A 4 -19.14 -1.50 -15.40
N THR A 5 -18.55 -0.81 -14.43
CA THR A 5 -19.21 -0.39 -13.19
C THR A 5 -19.82 1.00 -13.42
N PHE A 6 -21.15 1.10 -13.45
CA PHE A 6 -21.84 2.39 -13.39
C PHE A 6 -21.99 2.75 -11.92
N SER A 7 -21.49 3.93 -11.55
CA SER A 7 -21.30 4.33 -10.16
C SER A 7 -21.86 5.71 -9.94
N SER A 8 -23.18 5.79 -9.84
CA SER A 8 -23.92 6.72 -8.97
C SER A 8 -25.38 6.76 -9.41
N SER A 9 -26.30 6.53 -8.48
CA SER A 9 -27.73 6.81 -8.65
C SER A 9 -28.04 8.31 -8.61
N TRP A 10 -27.08 9.14 -8.18
CA TRP A 10 -27.21 10.59 -8.04
C TRP A 10 -27.73 11.34 -9.28
N PRO A 11 -27.28 11.05 -10.52
CA PRO A 11 -27.82 11.71 -11.72
C PRO A 11 -29.31 11.41 -11.94
N CYS A 12 -29.77 10.23 -11.51
CA CYS A 12 -31.16 9.78 -11.58
C CYS A 12 -32.02 10.34 -10.43
N GLU A 13 -31.39 10.84 -9.36
CA GLU A 13 -32.04 11.56 -8.26
C GLU A 13 -32.17 13.06 -8.56
N ALA A 14 -31.18 13.64 -9.23
CA ALA A 14 -31.11 15.07 -9.52
C ALA A 14 -32.04 15.51 -10.67
N THR A 15 -32.42 14.63 -11.59
CA THR A 15 -33.24 15.00 -12.76
C THR A 15 -34.15 13.84 -13.19
N ASN A 16 -35.37 14.17 -13.62
CA ASN A 16 -36.37 13.18 -14.07
C ASN A 16 -36.13 12.68 -15.50
N GLU A 17 -35.19 13.29 -16.23
CA GLU A 17 -34.81 12.90 -17.59
C GLU A 17 -33.30 12.73 -17.65
N VAL A 18 -32.84 11.58 -18.15
CA VAL A 18 -31.43 11.27 -18.31
C VAL A 18 -31.19 10.75 -19.73
N GLN A 19 -30.19 11.30 -20.40
CA GLN A 19 -29.73 10.79 -21.70
C GLN A 19 -28.49 9.92 -21.49
N PRO A 20 -28.58 8.59 -21.67
CA PRO A 20 -27.43 7.72 -21.49
C PRO A 20 -26.44 7.85 -22.66
N LEU A 21 -25.15 7.80 -22.35
CA LEU A 21 -24.06 7.81 -23.33
C LEU A 21 -23.18 6.58 -23.14
N ALA A 22 -23.11 5.74 -24.17
CA ALA A 22 -22.20 4.59 -24.20
C ALA A 22 -20.90 4.98 -24.90
N ILE A 23 -19.78 4.91 -24.17
CA ILE A 23 -18.44 5.22 -24.67
C ILE A 23 -17.65 3.92 -24.78
N ARG A 24 -17.16 3.61 -25.98
CA ARG A 24 -16.23 2.50 -26.20
C ARG A 24 -14.92 3.02 -26.76
N ILE A 25 -13.82 2.68 -26.08
CA ILE A 25 -12.47 3.05 -26.50
C ILE A 25 -11.85 1.82 -27.15
N SER A 26 -11.34 1.97 -28.38
CA SER A 26 -10.59 0.92 -29.06
C SER A 26 -9.27 1.45 -29.59
N ARG A 27 -8.21 0.66 -29.48
CA ARG A 27 -6.88 0.98 -30.02
C ARG A 27 -6.55 -0.07 -31.08
N PRO A 28 -6.50 0.29 -32.37
CA PRO A 28 -6.37 -0.70 -33.45
C PRO A 28 -5.00 -1.40 -33.51
N PHE A 29 -3.94 -0.76 -32.96
CA PHE A 29 -2.57 -1.29 -33.05
C PHE A 29 -2.12 -2.09 -31.84
N PHE A 30 -2.78 -1.92 -30.69
CA PHE A 30 -2.40 -2.58 -29.44
C PHE A 30 -3.67 -2.96 -28.67
N ASP A 31 -3.87 -4.27 -28.47
CA ASP A 31 -4.96 -4.81 -27.65
C ASP A 31 -4.63 -4.66 -26.15
N ILE A 32 -4.50 -3.40 -25.73
CA ILE A 32 -4.13 -3.02 -24.37
C ILE A 32 -5.29 -2.19 -23.81
N SER A 33 -5.84 -2.65 -22.68
CA SER A 33 -6.90 -1.93 -21.99
C SER A 33 -6.44 -0.51 -21.63
N PRO A 34 -7.29 0.52 -21.83
CA PRO A 34 -6.92 1.92 -21.64
C PRO A 34 -6.51 2.27 -20.19
N SER A 35 -6.87 1.44 -19.22
CA SER A 35 -6.34 1.47 -17.86
C SER A 35 -6.10 0.04 -17.41
N VAL A 36 -4.84 -0.35 -17.27
CA VAL A 36 -4.48 -1.64 -16.70
C VAL A 36 -4.34 -1.43 -15.19
N LEU A 37 -5.15 -2.16 -14.42
CA LEU A 37 -5.07 -2.18 -12.96
C LEU A 37 -3.62 -2.46 -12.50
N GLY A 38 -2.98 -1.44 -11.90
CA GLY A 38 -1.62 -1.52 -11.38
C GLY A 38 -0.52 -1.01 -12.29
N SER A 39 -0.85 -0.34 -13.40
CA SER A 39 0.15 0.40 -14.17
C SER A 39 0.76 1.50 -13.29
N SER A 40 2.08 1.69 -13.41
CA SER A 40 2.70 2.89 -12.87
C SER A 40 2.29 4.07 -13.73
N TRP A 41 2.10 5.26 -13.15
CA TRP A 41 1.73 6.47 -13.90
C TRP A 41 2.62 6.73 -15.13
N TRP A 42 3.91 6.37 -15.07
CA TRP A 42 4.84 6.49 -16.19
C TRP A 42 4.50 5.52 -17.34
N ALA A 43 4.01 4.32 -17.03
CA ALA A 43 3.65 3.33 -18.02
C ALA A 43 2.45 3.82 -18.83
N ASP A 44 1.48 4.48 -18.19
CA ASP A 44 0.38 5.12 -18.88
C ASP A 44 0.89 6.24 -19.81
N VAL A 45 1.82 7.09 -19.35
CA VAL A 45 2.45 8.13 -20.18
C VAL A 45 3.20 7.53 -21.37
N ALA A 46 3.95 6.45 -21.17
CA ALA A 46 4.62 5.74 -22.25
C ALA A 46 3.59 5.15 -23.23
N TRP A 47 2.51 4.53 -22.74
CA TRP A 47 1.43 4.02 -23.60
C TRP A 47 0.70 5.15 -24.34
N PHE A 48 0.59 6.35 -23.78
CA PHE A 48 0.06 7.52 -24.51
C PHE A 48 1.03 8.00 -25.60
N ALA A 49 2.34 8.00 -25.34
CA ALA A 49 3.35 8.36 -26.33
C ALA A 49 3.48 7.33 -27.47
N PHE A 50 3.33 6.04 -27.15
CA PHE A 50 3.53 4.93 -28.09
C PHE A 50 2.24 4.36 -28.70
N ALA A 51 1.04 4.75 -28.23
CA ALA A 51 -0.23 4.41 -28.85
C ALA A 51 -0.78 5.64 -29.61
N PRO A 52 -0.29 5.90 -30.84
CA PRO A 52 -0.57 7.15 -31.55
C PRO A 52 -2.05 7.34 -31.93
N ILE A 53 -2.86 6.29 -31.89
CA ILE A 53 -4.26 6.33 -32.32
C ILE A 53 -5.15 5.62 -31.28
N SER A 54 -6.05 6.39 -30.68
CA SER A 54 -7.16 5.89 -29.86
C SER A 54 -8.46 6.31 -30.53
N ILE A 55 -9.33 5.33 -30.84
CA ILE A 55 -10.62 5.57 -31.48
C ILE A 55 -11.70 5.52 -30.40
N TYR A 56 -12.41 6.64 -30.25
CA TYR A 56 -13.52 6.78 -29.33
C TYR A 56 -14.84 6.59 -30.11
N HIS A 57 -15.57 5.54 -29.78
CA HIS A 57 -16.92 5.32 -30.29
C HIS A 57 -17.91 5.86 -29.25
N LEU A 58 -18.57 6.96 -29.61
CA LEU A 58 -19.62 7.59 -28.81
C LEU A 58 -20.99 7.20 -29.38
N ASN A 59 -21.79 6.51 -28.58
CA ASN A 59 -23.17 6.15 -28.95
C ASN A 59 -24.14 6.81 -27.98
N TRP A 60 -24.93 7.76 -28.49
CA TRP A 60 -26.01 8.39 -27.76
C TRP A 60 -27.21 7.45 -27.72
N LEU A 61 -27.74 7.17 -26.52
CA LEU A 61 -28.95 6.38 -26.34
C LEU A 61 -30.18 7.30 -26.28
N PRO A 62 -31.39 6.75 -26.53
CA PRO A 62 -32.62 7.52 -26.38
C PRO A 62 -32.77 8.06 -24.95
N ILE A 63 -33.37 9.25 -24.83
CA ILE A 63 -33.66 9.89 -23.54
C ILE A 63 -34.59 8.98 -22.74
N MET A 64 -34.24 8.76 -21.47
CA MET A 64 -35.02 7.95 -20.55
C MET A 64 -35.63 8.87 -19.50
N GLN A 65 -36.95 8.77 -19.32
CA GLN A 65 -37.68 9.53 -18.30
C GLN A 65 -38.00 8.61 -17.12
N LYS A 66 -37.95 9.17 -15.92
CA LYS A 66 -38.34 8.51 -14.67
C LYS A 66 -39.86 8.43 -14.58
N GLY A 67 -40.40 7.24 -14.28
CA GLY A 67 -41.83 7.09 -14.04
C GLY A 67 -42.28 7.76 -12.74
N GLU A 68 -43.52 8.26 -12.67
CA GLU A 68 -44.04 8.98 -11.48
C GLU A 68 -44.03 8.15 -10.18
N GLN A 69 -44.01 6.82 -10.29
CA GLN A 69 -43.97 5.87 -9.15
C GLN A 69 -42.64 5.09 -9.07
N GLU A 70 -41.65 5.41 -9.90
CA GLU A 70 -40.37 4.68 -9.96
C GLU A 70 -39.38 5.24 -8.92
N SER A 71 -38.75 4.36 -8.13
CA SER A 71 -37.64 4.77 -7.25
C SER A 71 -36.45 5.27 -8.07
N ALA A 72 -35.64 6.18 -7.51
CA ALA A 72 -34.42 6.64 -8.18
C ALA A 72 -33.44 5.48 -8.43
N GLU A 73 -33.45 4.48 -7.55
CA GLU A 73 -32.64 3.26 -7.68
C GLU A 73 -33.11 2.40 -8.86
N ASP A 74 -34.41 2.15 -8.99
CA ASP A 74 -34.99 1.39 -10.11
C ASP A 74 -34.74 2.09 -11.46
N PHE A 75 -34.84 3.42 -11.49
CA PHE A 75 -34.54 4.22 -12.67
C PHE A 75 -33.06 4.09 -13.06
N SER A 76 -32.14 4.15 -12.08
CA SER A 76 -30.72 3.96 -12.33
C SER A 76 -30.40 2.57 -12.89
N LEU A 77 -30.99 1.51 -12.33
CA LEU A 77 -30.82 0.14 -12.83
C LEU A 77 -31.30 -0.03 -14.28
N ARG A 78 -32.39 0.64 -14.65
CA ARG A 78 -32.94 0.64 -16.01
C ARG A 78 -32.02 1.37 -16.99
N VAL A 79 -31.48 2.52 -16.59
CA VAL A 79 -30.48 3.27 -17.37
C VAL A 79 -29.21 2.43 -17.56
N GLU A 80 -28.71 1.82 -16.48
CA GLU A 80 -27.55 0.94 -16.52
C GLU A 80 -27.76 -0.26 -17.44
N SER A 81 -28.93 -0.90 -17.37
CA SER A 81 -29.31 -2.01 -18.24
C SER A 81 -29.31 -1.63 -19.72
N SER A 82 -29.81 -0.44 -20.05
CA SER A 82 -29.81 0.10 -21.41
C SER A 82 -28.38 0.30 -21.94
N ILE A 83 -27.49 0.89 -21.12
CA ILE A 83 -26.09 1.10 -21.50
C ILE A 83 -25.36 -0.25 -21.62
N ALA A 84 -25.56 -1.16 -20.67
CA ALA A 84 -24.94 -2.47 -20.63
C ALA A 84 -25.35 -3.34 -21.83
N GLN A 85 -26.64 -3.32 -22.22
CA GLN A 85 -27.13 -3.97 -23.42
C GLN A 85 -26.42 -3.43 -24.67
N LYS A 86 -26.20 -2.11 -24.75
CA LYS A 86 -25.51 -1.49 -25.89
C LYS A 86 -24.01 -1.79 -25.92
N LEU A 87 -23.37 -1.91 -24.76
CA LEU A 87 -21.95 -2.25 -24.62
C LEU A 87 -21.69 -3.77 -24.71
N GLY A 88 -22.73 -4.62 -24.63
CA GLY A 88 -22.59 -6.07 -24.60
C GLY A 88 -22.04 -6.60 -23.27
N VAL A 89 -22.24 -5.85 -22.19
CA VAL A 89 -21.69 -6.13 -20.84
C VAL A 89 -22.83 -6.56 -19.91
N LYS A 90 -22.53 -7.40 -18.91
CA LYS A 90 -23.52 -7.77 -17.88
C LYS A 90 -23.57 -6.71 -16.80
N VAL A 91 -24.78 -6.24 -16.47
CA VAL A 91 -25.01 -5.41 -15.29
C VAL A 91 -24.73 -6.23 -14.04
N THR A 92 -23.97 -5.67 -13.11
CA THR A 92 -23.67 -6.31 -11.82
C THR A 92 -23.95 -5.33 -10.70
N ASN A 93 -24.56 -5.80 -9.60
CA ASN A 93 -24.84 -5.01 -8.39
C ASN A 93 -23.58 -4.66 -7.58
N LEU A 94 -22.40 -4.66 -8.20
CA LEU A 94 -21.13 -4.36 -7.56
C LEU A 94 -20.92 -2.85 -7.59
N THR A 95 -20.76 -2.24 -6.43
CA THR A 95 -20.50 -0.81 -6.34
C THR A 95 -19.08 -0.46 -6.83
N HIS A 96 -18.84 0.80 -7.16
CA HIS A 96 -17.47 1.27 -7.44
C HIS A 96 -16.50 0.99 -6.27
N PHE A 97 -17.01 0.99 -5.04
CA PHE A 97 -16.20 0.59 -3.89
C PHE A 97 -15.78 -0.88 -3.98
N ASP A 98 -16.69 -1.79 -4.37
CA ASP A 98 -16.37 -3.21 -4.59
C ASP A 98 -15.39 -3.39 -5.75
N ALA A 99 -15.54 -2.63 -6.84
CA ALA A 99 -14.61 -2.65 -7.97
C ALA A 99 -13.20 -2.18 -7.54
N LEU A 100 -13.13 -1.12 -6.74
CA LEU A 100 -11.88 -0.57 -6.22
C LEU A 100 -11.25 -1.48 -5.15
N GLU A 101 -12.06 -2.15 -4.34
CA GLU A 101 -11.59 -3.12 -3.36
C GLU A 101 -11.10 -4.40 -4.05
N ALA A 102 -11.84 -4.91 -5.04
CA ALA A 102 -11.41 -6.02 -5.87
C ALA A 102 -10.09 -5.69 -6.58
N ALA A 103 -9.99 -4.52 -7.19
CA ALA A 103 -8.76 -3.96 -7.75
C ALA A 103 -7.60 -3.99 -6.75
N LYS A 104 -7.80 -3.46 -5.53
CA LYS A 104 -6.80 -3.48 -4.45
C LYS A 104 -6.39 -4.90 -4.07
N ARG A 105 -7.36 -5.81 -3.91
CA ARG A 105 -7.12 -7.22 -3.60
C ARG A 105 -6.33 -7.93 -4.71
N PHE A 106 -6.64 -7.68 -5.97
CA PHE A 106 -5.91 -8.20 -7.13
C PHE A 106 -4.47 -7.67 -7.20
N LEU A 107 -4.24 -6.40 -6.88
CA LEU A 107 -2.88 -5.84 -6.82
C LEU A 107 -2.08 -6.39 -5.64
N HIS A 108 -2.71 -6.52 -4.47
CA HIS A 108 -2.08 -7.14 -3.32
C HIS A 108 -1.76 -8.60 -3.59
N SER A 109 -2.66 -9.40 -4.16
CA SER A 109 -2.39 -10.80 -4.49
C SER A 109 -1.29 -10.96 -5.54
N ARG A 110 -1.24 -10.09 -6.56
CA ARG A 110 -0.18 -10.08 -7.59
C ARG A 110 1.20 -9.72 -7.02
N SER A 111 1.27 -8.91 -5.97
CA SER A 111 2.54 -8.58 -5.29
C SER A 111 3.01 -9.64 -4.29
N VAL A 112 2.20 -10.66 -4.01
CA VAL A 112 2.49 -11.73 -3.03
C VAL A 112 3.07 -12.98 -3.69
N SER A 113 3.24 -13.03 -5.01
CA SER A 113 4.01 -14.09 -5.69
C SER A 113 5.54 -13.91 -5.56
N VAL A 114 6.03 -13.68 -4.35
CA VAL A 114 7.46 -13.84 -4.02
C VAL A 114 7.59 -14.81 -2.85
N PRO A 115 7.93 -16.09 -3.10
CA PRO A 115 8.13 -17.09 -2.04
C PRO A 115 9.50 -16.90 -1.35
N VAL A 116 9.80 -15.69 -0.87
CA VAL A 116 11.07 -15.36 -0.20
C VAL A 116 10.88 -14.62 1.13
N LYS A 117 9.70 -14.02 1.37
CA LYS A 117 9.51 -13.17 2.57
C LYS A 117 9.41 -13.93 3.89
N MET A 118 8.94 -15.18 3.92
CA MET A 118 8.83 -15.92 5.20
C MET A 118 10.20 -16.21 5.82
N LYS A 119 11.19 -16.61 5.02
CA LYS A 119 12.53 -16.94 5.53
C LYS A 119 13.29 -15.69 5.98
N VAL A 120 13.16 -14.58 5.24
CA VAL A 120 13.77 -13.29 5.61
C VAL A 120 13.12 -12.68 6.85
N THR A 121 11.80 -12.82 7.03
CA THR A 121 11.12 -12.27 8.22
C THR A 121 11.56 -13.01 9.50
N LEU A 122 11.71 -14.34 9.44
CA LEU A 122 12.23 -15.14 10.55
C LEU A 122 13.69 -14.79 10.88
N ASP A 123 14.53 -14.64 9.85
CA ASP A 123 15.95 -14.27 10.03
C ASP A 123 16.10 -12.85 10.61
N VAL A 124 15.25 -11.91 10.16
CA VAL A 124 15.20 -10.54 10.71
C VAL A 124 14.74 -10.53 12.18
N GLN A 125 13.73 -11.33 12.54
CA GLN A 125 13.29 -11.45 13.93
C GLN A 125 14.38 -12.07 14.82
N MET A 126 15.06 -13.11 14.34
CA MET A 126 16.16 -13.74 15.05
C MET A 126 17.34 -12.78 15.26
N LEU A 127 17.69 -11.98 14.24
CA LEU A 127 18.71 -10.94 14.34
C LEU A 127 18.33 -9.84 15.33
N ASP A 128 17.05 -9.45 15.36
CA ASP A 128 16.55 -8.46 16.32
C ASP A 128 16.61 -8.98 17.76
N ASP A 129 16.26 -10.25 17.99
CA ASP A 129 16.37 -10.86 19.32
C ASP A 129 17.83 -10.93 19.81
N VAL A 130 18.76 -11.32 18.93
CA VAL A 130 20.20 -11.33 19.24
C VAL A 130 20.72 -9.92 19.49
N ALA A 131 20.32 -8.94 18.67
CA ALA A 131 20.70 -7.54 18.85
C ALA A 131 20.24 -6.99 20.21
N MET A 132 19.01 -7.33 20.62
CA MET A 132 18.47 -6.95 21.93
C MET A 132 19.25 -7.59 23.09
N ARG A 133 19.65 -8.87 22.98
CA ARG A 133 20.48 -9.54 23.99
C ARG A 133 21.85 -8.88 24.15
N ILE A 134 22.48 -8.49 23.03
CA ILE A 134 23.75 -7.75 23.05
C ILE A 134 23.54 -6.35 23.65
N LYS A 135 22.45 -5.66 23.32
CA LYS A 135 22.14 -4.34 23.90
C LYS A 135 21.96 -4.37 25.42
N GLN A 136 21.37 -5.45 25.95
CA GLN A 136 21.22 -5.63 27.40
C GLN A 136 22.58 -5.76 28.12
N SER A 137 23.57 -6.38 27.48
CA SER A 137 24.93 -6.52 28.02
C SER A 137 25.81 -5.29 27.76
N TYR A 138 25.53 -4.54 26.69
CA TYR A 138 26.30 -3.36 26.28
C TYR A 138 25.38 -2.15 26.03
N PRO A 139 24.92 -1.46 27.11
CA PRO A 139 23.93 -0.39 27.01
C PRO A 139 24.45 0.87 26.30
N THR A 140 25.77 1.05 26.18
CA THR A 140 26.42 2.22 25.56
C THR A 140 26.39 2.20 24.04
N VAL A 141 26.21 1.04 23.40
CA VAL A 141 26.20 0.89 21.93
C VAL A 141 24.78 0.99 21.40
N SER A 142 24.57 1.63 20.24
CA SER A 142 23.24 1.76 19.66
C SER A 142 22.70 0.42 19.14
N LEU A 143 21.38 0.18 19.29
CA LEU A 143 20.73 -1.02 18.73
C LEU A 143 20.91 -1.12 17.22
N PHE A 144 20.96 0.03 16.55
CA PHE A 144 21.14 0.10 15.12
C PHE A 144 22.52 -0.38 14.67
N ASP A 145 23.58 0.05 15.36
CA ASP A 145 24.96 -0.35 15.02
C ASP A 145 25.19 -1.84 15.31
N ILE A 146 24.61 -2.35 16.41
CA ILE A 146 24.63 -3.78 16.74
C ILE A 146 23.95 -4.60 15.64
N ARG A 147 22.73 -4.20 15.23
CA ARG A 147 21.99 -4.90 14.18
C ARG A 147 22.73 -4.87 12.84
N MET A 148 23.28 -3.72 12.47
CA MET A 148 24.05 -3.55 11.22
C MET A 148 25.32 -4.43 11.22
N ASP A 149 26.02 -4.55 12.35
CA ASP A 149 27.19 -5.43 12.43
C ASP A 149 26.79 -6.92 12.49
N LEU A 150 25.65 -7.26 13.10
CA LEU A 150 25.09 -8.62 13.07
C LEU A 150 24.67 -9.05 11.66
N GLU A 151 24.11 -8.16 10.85
CA GLU A 151 23.79 -8.43 9.44
C GLU A 151 25.05 -8.78 8.63
N ASN A 152 26.20 -8.17 8.97
CA ASN A 152 27.48 -8.39 8.31
C ASN A 152 28.26 -9.60 8.85
N THR A 153 28.27 -9.80 10.17
CA THR A 153 29.06 -10.85 10.84
C THR A 153 28.31 -12.18 10.94
N ARG A 154 26.96 -12.14 10.94
CA ARG A 154 26.06 -13.28 11.18
C ARG A 154 26.40 -14.10 12.43
N ASN A 155 27.14 -13.52 13.37
CA ASN A 155 27.61 -14.20 14.56
C ASN A 155 27.60 -13.24 15.76
N GLN A 156 26.86 -13.62 16.79
CA GLN A 156 26.75 -12.90 18.05
C GLN A 156 28.12 -12.66 18.68
N GLN A 157 28.96 -13.69 18.76
CA GLN A 157 30.23 -13.63 19.47
C GLN A 157 31.22 -12.70 18.77
N ALA A 158 31.26 -12.76 17.42
CA ALA A 158 32.10 -11.87 16.62
C ALA A 158 31.70 -10.40 16.77
N THR A 159 30.39 -10.11 16.91
CA THR A 159 29.88 -8.76 17.15
C THR A 159 30.27 -8.27 18.55
N VAL A 160 30.16 -9.13 19.58
CA VAL A 160 30.57 -8.81 20.95
C VAL A 160 32.07 -8.51 21.03
N GLU A 161 32.91 -9.31 20.37
CA GLU A 161 34.35 -9.05 20.32
C GLU A 161 34.68 -7.72 19.63
N ARG A 162 33.94 -7.35 18.58
CA ARG A 162 34.11 -6.06 17.89
C ARG A 162 33.68 -4.88 18.76
N ILE A 163 32.64 -5.06 19.58
CA ILE A 163 32.23 -4.08 20.60
C ILE A 163 33.35 -3.91 21.63
N GLN A 164 33.90 -5.00 22.15
CA GLN A 164 34.99 -4.98 23.14
C GLN A 164 36.27 -4.34 22.59
N ARG A 165 36.57 -4.55 21.31
CA ARG A 165 37.69 -3.90 20.60
C ARG A 165 37.44 -2.44 20.24
N GLY A 166 36.28 -1.87 20.59
CA GLY A 166 35.94 -0.46 20.36
C GLY A 166 35.63 -0.08 18.90
N LYS A 167 35.35 -1.05 18.02
CA LYS A 167 35.07 -0.79 16.60
C LYS A 167 33.66 -0.26 16.33
N LEU A 168 32.69 -0.58 17.20
CA LEU A 168 31.34 0.00 17.14
C LEU A 168 31.35 1.27 17.97
N VAL A 169 31.53 2.41 17.27
CA VAL A 169 31.60 3.74 17.88
C VAL A 169 30.27 4.01 18.62
N PRO A 170 30.30 4.50 19.87
CA PRO A 170 29.09 4.92 20.56
C PRO A 170 28.42 5.99 19.72
N SER A 171 27.12 5.82 19.39
CA SER A 171 26.37 6.83 18.64
C SER A 171 26.52 8.16 19.36
N SER A 172 27.36 9.02 18.79
CA SER A 172 27.46 10.41 19.18
C SER A 172 26.11 11.00 18.84
N ASN A 173 25.35 11.36 19.87
CA ASN A 173 24.11 12.13 19.81
C ASN A 173 24.03 12.96 18.52
N PHE A 174 23.30 12.47 17.50
CA PHE A 174 22.99 13.24 16.29
C PHE A 174 21.94 14.31 16.63
N THR A 175 22.32 15.23 17.51
CA THR A 175 21.58 16.45 17.81
C THR A 175 21.82 17.44 16.66
N GLY A 176 20.85 17.50 15.76
CA GLY A 176 20.47 18.77 15.15
C GLY A 176 20.95 19.10 13.74
N LYS A 177 21.73 18.25 13.06
CA LYS A 177 22.10 18.52 11.65
C LYS A 177 21.61 17.42 10.74
N VAL A 178 20.67 17.77 9.85
CA VAL A 178 20.22 16.90 8.75
C VAL A 178 21.43 16.72 7.82
N PRO A 179 21.95 15.50 7.63
CA PRO A 179 23.09 15.28 6.73
C PRO A 179 22.74 15.70 5.30
N SER A 180 23.67 16.15 4.46
CA SER A 180 23.32 16.44 3.04
C SER A 180 23.21 15.17 2.18
N ASP A 181 23.71 14.03 2.68
CA ASP A 181 23.81 12.79 1.92
C ASP A 181 22.60 11.85 2.15
N ARG A 182 22.04 11.33 1.05
CA ARG A 182 20.86 10.47 1.01
C ARG A 182 21.06 9.15 1.76
N SER A 183 22.30 8.65 1.81
CA SER A 183 22.66 7.43 2.55
C SER A 183 22.53 7.64 4.08
N GLN A 184 22.90 8.83 4.56
CA GLN A 184 22.88 9.20 5.97
C GLN A 184 21.45 9.49 6.45
N TRP A 185 20.53 9.95 5.59
CA TRP A 185 19.11 10.13 5.94
C TRP A 185 18.43 8.82 6.33
N LYS A 186 18.68 7.76 5.57
CA LYS A 186 18.15 6.43 5.88
C LYS A 186 18.66 5.96 7.24
N ARG A 187 19.95 6.19 7.52
CA ARG A 187 20.57 5.85 8.81
C ARG A 187 19.92 6.61 9.96
N VAL A 188 19.79 7.94 9.86
CA VAL A 188 19.17 8.79 10.89
C VAL A 188 17.70 8.44 11.11
N PHE A 189 16.93 8.18 10.05
CA PHE A 189 15.53 7.78 10.18
C PHE A 189 15.38 6.45 10.90
N VAL A 190 16.17 5.45 10.50
CA VAL A 190 16.13 4.11 11.10
C VAL A 190 16.59 4.17 12.56
N GLU A 191 17.65 4.91 12.86
CA GLU A 191 18.12 5.15 14.23
C GLU A 191 17.05 5.81 15.10
N ARG A 192 16.41 6.89 14.62
CA ARG A 192 15.31 7.56 15.35
C ARG A 192 14.13 6.62 15.60
N LYS A 193 13.78 5.80 14.62
CA LYS A 193 12.72 4.79 14.75
C LYS A 193 13.08 3.78 15.85
N TRP A 194 14.29 3.24 15.84
CA TRP A 194 14.74 2.29 16.86
C TRP A 194 14.84 2.92 18.25
N ALA A 195 15.34 4.15 18.34
CA ALA A 195 15.38 4.89 19.60
C ALA A 195 13.96 5.11 20.18
N LEU A 196 12.98 5.38 19.32
CA LEU A 196 11.58 5.52 19.73
C LEU A 196 10.99 4.18 20.23
N ILE A 197 11.27 3.09 19.52
CA ILE A 197 10.82 1.74 19.91
C ILE A 197 11.43 1.37 21.27
N GLU A 198 12.73 1.60 21.45
CA GLU A 198 13.43 1.31 22.70
C GLU A 198 12.90 2.15 23.86
N ARG A 199 12.66 3.46 23.66
CA ARG A 199 12.07 4.33 24.68
C ARG A 199 10.67 3.88 25.09
N ASN A 200 9.85 3.45 24.13
CA ASN A 200 8.51 2.92 24.43
C ASN A 200 8.58 1.58 25.16
N ARG A 201 9.51 0.70 24.76
CA ARG A 201 9.76 -0.59 25.42
C ARG A 201 10.19 -0.39 26.88
N GLN A 202 11.14 0.51 27.14
CA GLN A 202 11.57 0.85 28.50
C GLN A 202 10.41 1.37 29.35
N ARG A 203 9.59 2.27 28.81
CA ARG A 203 8.37 2.77 29.48
C ARG A 203 7.36 1.67 29.77
N TYR A 204 7.27 0.65 28.92
CA TYR A 204 6.40 -0.50 29.13
C TYR A 204 6.93 -1.41 30.25
N LEU A 205 8.23 -1.74 30.20
CA LEU A 205 8.89 -2.55 31.24
C LEU A 205 8.84 -1.87 32.62
N CYS A 206 9.05 -0.56 32.70
CA CYS A 206 8.89 0.18 33.97
C CYS A 206 7.46 0.10 34.52
N ARG A 207 6.44 0.22 33.66
CA ARG A 207 5.03 0.08 34.08
C ARG A 207 4.75 -1.33 34.59
N LEU A 208 5.25 -2.34 33.91
CA LEU A 208 5.08 -3.75 34.27
C LEU A 208 5.76 -4.05 35.62
N ASN A 209 6.99 -3.56 35.81
CA ASN A 209 7.73 -3.72 37.06
C ASN A 209 7.02 -3.01 38.24
N ASN A 210 6.46 -1.81 38.01
CA ASN A 210 5.71 -1.09 39.03
C ASN A 210 4.38 -1.79 39.40
N HIS A 211 3.72 -2.46 38.44
CA HIS A 211 2.52 -3.25 38.71
C HIS A 211 2.82 -4.55 39.47
N VAL A 212 3.93 -5.21 39.15
CA VAL A 212 4.39 -6.40 39.89
C VAL A 212 4.78 -6.03 41.33
N ALA A 213 5.47 -4.91 41.53
CA ALA A 213 5.83 -4.43 42.87
C ALA A 213 4.63 -3.96 43.72
N ALA A 214 3.49 -3.61 43.09
CA ALA A 214 2.26 -3.20 43.79
C ALA A 214 1.31 -4.37 44.10
N GLY A 215 1.55 -5.57 43.55
CA GLY A 215 0.77 -6.78 43.83
C GLY A 215 1.34 -7.66 44.93
N ASP A 216 2.50 -7.31 45.49
CA ASP A 216 3.23 -8.02 46.56
C ASP A 216 3.07 -7.33 47.94
N GLN A 217 2.02 -6.51 48.13
CA GLN A 217 1.61 -5.93 49.43
C GLN A 217 0.23 -6.41 49.85
#